data_AF-A0A838RZD3-F1
#
_entry.id   AF-A0A838RZD3-F1
#
_cell.length_a   1.000
_cell.length_b   1.000
_cell.length_c   1.000
_cell.angle_alpha   90.00
_cell.angle_beta   90.00
_cell.angle_gamma   90.00
#
_symmetry.space_group_name_H-M   'P 1'
#
loop_
_entity.id
_entity.type
_entity.pdbx_description
1 polymer ?
#
loop_
_entity_poly.entity_id
_entity_poly.type
_entity_poly.pdbx_seq_one_letter_code
_entity_poly.pdbx_strand_id
1 'polypeptide(L)'
;MKRDDLKAMGIADEAIDAIMAAHGKDVESHKTAVATANAELENLKAQLTEAGTTIEGFKALKPDELKAAADEWKARAEQAQADAAKQLATVRFEHSLENALKDAKARNVRAVTALLSKDALKLNEDGSILGLKEQLETLKKESDYLFEGTQPTPKIVTGGNNQPIAEIPGLAAWKAAGFKDGPPKE
;
A
#
# COMPACT_ATOMS: atom_id res chain seq x y z
N MET A 1 -19.29 -80.60 -14.72
CA MET A 1 -19.22 -82.04 -15.06
C MET A 1 -20.46 -82.42 -15.87
N LYS A 2 -20.42 -83.40 -16.79
CA LYS A 2 -21.62 -83.83 -17.54
C LYS A 2 -22.19 -85.11 -16.93
N ARG A 3 -23.51 -85.28 -17.04
CA ARG A 3 -24.23 -86.46 -16.54
C ARG A 3 -23.71 -87.75 -17.19
N ASP A 4 -23.39 -87.70 -18.48
CA ASP A 4 -22.89 -88.84 -19.26
C ASP A 4 -21.53 -89.34 -18.75
N ASP A 5 -20.66 -88.42 -18.29
CA ASP A 5 -19.36 -88.77 -17.72
C ASP A 5 -19.53 -89.54 -16.40
N LEU A 6 -20.50 -89.15 -15.57
CA LEU A 6 -20.82 -89.81 -14.30
C LEU A 6 -21.48 -91.19 -14.52
N LYS A 7 -22.32 -91.32 -15.55
CA LYS A 7 -22.89 -92.61 -15.98
C LYS A 7 -21.81 -93.57 -16.49
N ALA A 8 -20.87 -93.06 -17.29
CA ALA A 8 -19.74 -93.85 -17.78
C ALA A 8 -18.81 -94.35 -16.67
N MET A 9 -18.79 -93.68 -15.51
CA MET A 9 -18.05 -94.10 -14.31
C MET A 9 -18.79 -95.14 -13.45
N GLY A 10 -20.00 -95.56 -13.84
CA GLY A 10 -20.78 -96.60 -13.15
C GLY A 10 -21.52 -96.12 -11.89
N ILE A 11 -21.77 -94.82 -11.76
CA ILE A 11 -22.50 -94.25 -10.62
C ILE A 11 -24.02 -94.44 -10.84
N ALA A 12 -24.75 -94.78 -9.76
CA ALA A 12 -26.20 -94.97 -9.80
C ALA A 12 -26.95 -93.67 -10.14
N ASP A 13 -28.05 -93.78 -10.89
CA ASP A 13 -28.80 -92.63 -11.42
C ASP A 13 -29.30 -91.69 -10.31
N GLU A 14 -29.70 -92.20 -9.14
CA GLU A 14 -30.11 -91.35 -8.00
C GLU A 14 -28.93 -90.56 -7.38
N ALA A 15 -27.73 -91.15 -7.34
CA ALA A 15 -26.54 -90.47 -6.82
C ALA A 15 -26.03 -89.39 -7.80
N ILE A 16 -26.24 -89.59 -9.10
CA ILE A 16 -25.91 -88.61 -10.14
C ILE A 16 -26.74 -87.34 -9.97
N ASP A 17 -28.03 -87.44 -9.66
CA ASP A 17 -28.90 -86.28 -9.43
C ASP A 17 -28.41 -85.43 -8.24
N ALA A 18 -28.05 -86.07 -7.13
CA ALA A 18 -27.50 -85.38 -5.96
C ALA A 18 -26.16 -84.69 -6.25
N ILE A 19 -25.25 -85.36 -6.97
CA ILE A 19 -23.94 -84.80 -7.36
C ILE A 19 -24.13 -83.60 -8.30
N MET A 20 -25.01 -83.69 -9.29
CA MET A 20 -25.27 -82.60 -10.24
C MET A 20 -25.93 -81.40 -9.54
N ALA A 21 -26.81 -81.63 -8.57
CA ALA A 21 -27.41 -80.57 -7.77
C ALA A 21 -26.37 -79.85 -6.90
N ALA A 22 -25.50 -80.60 -6.21
CA ALA A 22 -24.40 -80.04 -5.40
C ALA A 22 -23.41 -79.26 -6.27
N HIS A 23 -22.98 -79.84 -7.39
CA HIS A 23 -22.10 -79.16 -8.35
C HIS A 23 -22.75 -77.90 -8.94
N GLY A 24 -24.05 -77.91 -9.24
CA GLY A 24 -24.77 -76.73 -9.72
C GLY A 24 -24.74 -75.59 -8.69
N LYS A 25 -24.95 -75.92 -7.41
CA LYS A 25 -24.85 -74.98 -6.30
C LYS A 25 -23.45 -74.41 -6.13
N ASP A 26 -22.41 -75.25 -6.22
CA ASP A 26 -21.02 -74.80 -6.11
C ASP A 26 -20.61 -73.92 -7.29
N VAL A 27 -21.02 -74.25 -8.51
CA VAL A 27 -20.77 -73.41 -9.69
C VAL A 27 -21.41 -72.04 -9.53
N GLU A 28 -22.65 -71.96 -9.06
CA GLU A 28 -23.33 -70.68 -8.86
C GLU A 28 -22.65 -69.87 -7.74
N SER A 29 -22.22 -70.53 -6.66
CA SER A 29 -21.44 -69.91 -5.59
C SER A 29 -20.11 -69.33 -6.11
N HIS A 30 -19.35 -70.11 -6.87
CA HIS A 30 -18.08 -69.65 -7.46
C HIS A 30 -18.28 -68.53 -8.48
N LYS A 31 -19.34 -68.61 -9.31
CA LYS A 31 -19.68 -67.55 -10.26
C LYS A 31 -20.02 -66.24 -9.53
N THR A 32 -20.75 -66.32 -8.42
CA THR A 32 -21.05 -65.17 -7.56
C THR A 32 -19.77 -64.58 -6.97
N ALA A 33 -18.90 -65.43 -6.39
CA ALA A 33 -17.64 -64.99 -5.81
C ALA A 33 -16.71 -64.32 -6.83
N VAL A 34 -16.63 -64.85 -8.05
CA VAL A 34 -15.85 -64.26 -9.15
C VAL A 34 -16.45 -62.92 -9.58
N ALA A 35 -17.77 -62.83 -9.68
CA ALA A 35 -18.44 -61.57 -10.02
C ALA A 35 -18.18 -60.48 -8.96
N THR A 36 -18.26 -60.84 -7.68
CA THR A 36 -17.95 -59.94 -6.56
C THR A 36 -16.48 -59.53 -6.58
N ALA A 37 -15.55 -60.47 -6.71
CA ALA A 37 -14.12 -60.17 -6.76
C ALA A 37 -13.74 -59.26 -7.95
N ASN A 38 -14.37 -59.46 -9.11
CA ASN A 38 -14.18 -58.59 -10.26
C ASN A 38 -14.74 -57.18 -10.00
N ALA A 39 -15.92 -57.06 -9.38
CA ALA A 39 -16.50 -55.78 -9.02
C ALA A 39 -15.61 -55.03 -7.99
N GLU A 40 -15.06 -55.74 -7.00
CA GLU A 40 -14.12 -55.18 -6.04
C GLU A 40 -12.81 -54.73 -6.71
N LEU A 41 -12.27 -55.52 -7.64
CA LEU A 41 -11.07 -55.15 -8.39
C LEU A 41 -11.28 -53.89 -9.24
N GLU A 42 -12.41 -53.79 -9.94
CA GLU A 42 -12.73 -52.59 -10.73
C GLU A 42 -12.92 -51.36 -9.85
N ASN A 43 -13.58 -51.50 -8.69
CA ASN A 43 -13.71 -50.42 -7.71
C ASN A 43 -12.34 -50.00 -7.15
N LEU A 44 -11.49 -50.96 -6.77
CA LEU A 44 -10.13 -50.68 -6.28
C LEU A 44 -9.26 -50.00 -7.33
N LYS A 45 -9.34 -50.42 -8.60
CA LYS A 45 -8.63 -49.75 -9.70
C LYS A 45 -9.11 -48.30 -9.89
N ALA A 46 -10.41 -48.06 -9.81
CA ALA A 46 -10.97 -46.72 -9.91
C ALA A 46 -10.46 -45.82 -8.77
N GLN A 47 -10.49 -46.31 -7.53
CA GLN A 47 -9.97 -45.58 -6.36
C GLN A 47 -8.46 -45.31 -6.47
N LEU A 48 -7.68 -46.28 -6.97
CA LEU A 48 -6.23 -46.10 -7.17
C LEU A 48 -5.94 -45.01 -8.20
N THR A 49 -6.75 -44.97 -9.26
CA THR A 49 -6.61 -43.99 -10.34
C THR A 49 -7.00 -42.59 -9.84
N GLU A 50 -8.09 -42.47 -9.10
CA GLU A 50 -8.53 -41.23 -8.45
C GLU A 50 -7.51 -40.71 -7.41
N ALA A 51 -6.94 -41.61 -6.61
CA ALA A 51 -5.86 -41.27 -5.69
C ALA A 51 -4.61 -40.78 -6.45
N GLY A 52 -4.26 -41.45 -7.55
CA GLY A 52 -3.15 -41.06 -8.43
C GLY A 52 -3.33 -39.65 -9.00
N THR A 53 -4.48 -39.36 -9.59
CA THR A 53 -4.79 -38.03 -10.16
C THR A 53 -4.82 -36.94 -9.09
N THR A 54 -5.33 -37.24 -7.90
CA THR A 54 -5.36 -36.32 -6.76
C THR A 54 -3.95 -36.00 -6.27
N ILE A 55 -3.09 -37.02 -6.13
CA ILE A 55 -1.68 -36.86 -5.76
C ILE A 55 -0.93 -36.03 -6.81
N GLU A 56 -1.17 -36.28 -8.10
CA GLU A 56 -0.61 -35.48 -9.19
C GLU A 56 -1.09 -34.03 -9.13
N GLY A 57 -2.38 -33.79 -8.85
CA GLY A 57 -2.94 -32.45 -8.62
C GLY A 57 -2.27 -31.72 -7.45
N PHE A 58 -2.08 -32.40 -6.32
CA PHE A 58 -1.36 -31.84 -5.16
C PHE A 58 0.11 -31.56 -5.44
N LYS A 59 0.79 -32.40 -6.24
CA LYS A 59 2.16 -32.13 -6.69
C LYS A 59 2.22 -30.97 -7.69
N ALA A 60 1.24 -30.83 -8.58
CA ALA A 60 1.12 -29.73 -9.53
C ALA A 60 0.86 -28.38 -8.84
N LEU A 61 0.22 -28.39 -7.66
CA LEU A 61 0.11 -27.23 -6.77
C LEU A 61 1.43 -26.81 -6.13
N LYS A 62 2.54 -27.52 -6.43
CA LYS A 62 3.93 -27.19 -6.10
C LYS A 62 4.08 -26.57 -4.70
N PRO A 63 3.97 -27.39 -3.64
CA PRO A 63 4.12 -26.92 -2.25
C PRO A 63 5.42 -26.14 -2.01
N ASP A 64 6.48 -26.42 -2.78
CA ASP A 64 7.74 -25.66 -2.75
C ASP A 64 7.58 -24.24 -3.32
N GLU A 65 6.78 -24.03 -4.38
CA GLU A 65 6.48 -22.68 -4.89
C GLU A 65 5.61 -21.89 -3.91
N LEU A 66 4.67 -22.55 -3.23
CA LEU A 66 3.86 -21.91 -2.19
C LEU A 66 4.72 -21.48 -1.00
N LYS A 67 5.69 -22.31 -0.62
CA LYS A 67 6.66 -22.01 0.44
C LYS A 67 7.60 -20.88 0.04
N ALA A 68 8.14 -20.92 -1.18
CA ALA A 68 8.99 -19.86 -1.72
C ALA A 68 8.25 -18.52 -1.83
N ALA A 69 7.00 -18.53 -2.30
CA ALA A 69 6.17 -17.34 -2.34
C ALA A 69 5.91 -16.79 -0.93
N ALA A 70 5.61 -17.66 0.05
CA ALA A 70 5.41 -17.23 1.44
C ALA A 70 6.67 -16.57 2.03
N ASP A 71 7.85 -17.13 1.77
CA ASP A 71 9.12 -16.57 2.22
C ASP A 71 9.45 -15.23 1.51
N GLU A 72 9.17 -15.09 0.21
CA GLU A 72 9.33 -13.83 -0.53
C GLU A 72 8.38 -12.75 0.01
N TRP A 73 7.11 -13.07 0.22
CA TRP A 73 6.12 -12.15 0.76
C TRP A 73 6.47 -11.71 2.18
N LYS A 74 7.01 -12.62 3.00
CA LYS A 74 7.51 -12.29 4.34
C LYS A 74 8.70 -11.32 4.28
N ALA A 75 9.68 -11.59 3.42
CA ALA A 75 10.82 -10.70 3.23
C ALA A 75 10.40 -9.31 2.72
N ARG A 76 9.47 -9.25 1.76
CA ARG A 76 8.90 -7.98 1.28
C ARG A 76 8.16 -7.22 2.37
N ALA A 77 7.42 -7.91 3.23
CA ALA A 77 6.71 -7.27 4.34
C ALA A 77 7.68 -6.67 5.36
N GLU A 78 8.73 -7.40 5.74
CA GLU A 78 9.78 -6.91 6.64
C GLU A 78 10.53 -5.71 6.03
N GLN A 79 10.87 -5.78 4.74
CA GLN A 79 11.53 -4.70 4.03
C GLN A 79 10.63 -3.46 3.92
N ALA A 80 9.35 -3.63 3.59
CA ALA A 80 8.38 -2.54 3.54
C ALA A 80 8.17 -1.88 4.91
N GLN A 81 8.18 -2.65 6.00
CA GLN A 81 8.09 -2.12 7.35
C GLN A 81 9.33 -1.30 7.73
N ALA A 82 10.53 -1.80 7.41
CA ALA A 82 11.77 -1.09 7.65
C ALA A 82 11.86 0.20 6.82
N ASP A 83 11.46 0.16 5.55
CA ASP A 83 11.46 1.32 4.67
C ASP A 83 10.40 2.34 5.09
N ALA A 84 9.20 1.91 5.50
CA ALA A 84 8.18 2.80 6.04
C ALA A 84 8.64 3.48 7.34
N ALA A 85 9.32 2.76 8.24
CA ALA A 85 9.88 3.34 9.47
C ALA A 85 10.95 4.39 9.15
N LYS A 86 11.86 4.10 8.20
CA LYS A 86 12.87 5.05 7.72
C LYS A 86 12.22 6.27 7.08
N GLN A 87 11.27 6.08 6.17
CA GLN A 87 10.56 7.17 5.51
C GLN A 87 9.81 8.04 6.52
N LEU A 88 9.15 7.44 7.51
CA LEU A 88 8.45 8.18 8.54
C LEU A 88 9.41 9.02 9.39
N ALA A 89 10.58 8.46 9.75
CA ALA A 89 11.61 9.20 10.45
C ALA A 89 12.15 10.36 9.61
N THR A 90 12.44 10.11 8.32
CA THR A 90 12.90 11.14 7.38
C THR A 90 11.87 12.25 7.21
N VAL A 91 10.59 11.91 6.97
CA VAL A 91 9.51 12.90 6.80
C VAL A 91 9.30 13.71 8.06
N ARG A 92 9.32 13.09 9.24
CA ARG A 92 9.21 13.80 10.53
C ARG A 92 10.39 14.75 10.74
N PHE A 93 11.60 14.31 10.43
CA PHE A 93 12.80 15.13 10.51
C PHE A 93 12.76 16.30 9.53
N GLU A 94 12.44 16.05 8.27
CA GLU A 94 12.34 17.08 7.22
C GLU A 94 11.27 18.11 7.53
N HIS A 95 10.09 17.68 7.98
CA HIS A 95 9.01 18.60 8.37
C HIS A 95 9.40 19.48 9.57
N SER A 96 10.05 18.90 10.58
CA SER A 96 10.54 19.65 11.75
C SER A 96 11.63 20.64 11.35
N LEU A 97 12.51 20.25 10.43
CA LEU A 97 13.57 21.10 9.88
C LEU A 97 13.00 22.25 9.06
N GLU A 98 12.02 21.96 8.19
CA GLU A 98 11.37 22.96 7.36
C GLU A 98 10.67 24.02 8.21
N ASN A 99 9.97 23.60 9.28
CA ASN A 99 9.30 24.52 10.20
C ASN A 99 10.31 25.39 10.96
N ALA A 100 11.38 24.81 11.49
CA ALA A 100 12.41 25.57 12.18
C ALA A 100 13.14 26.57 11.26
N LEU A 101 13.32 26.22 9.98
CA LEU A 101 13.90 27.11 8.97
C LEU A 101 12.95 28.23 8.55
N LYS A 102 11.64 27.95 8.47
CA LYS A 102 10.60 28.96 8.26
C LYS A 102 10.54 29.93 9.44
N ASP A 103 10.59 29.44 10.67
CA ASP A 103 10.65 30.27 11.88
C ASP A 103 11.90 31.14 11.91
N ALA A 104 13.03 30.62 11.41
CA ALA A 104 14.27 31.36 11.24
C ALA A 104 14.24 32.39 10.09
N LYS A 105 13.12 32.50 9.37
CA LYS A 105 12.90 33.34 8.18
C LYS A 105 13.91 33.08 7.06
N ALA A 106 14.19 31.82 6.78
CA ALA A 106 14.99 31.45 5.61
C ALA A 106 14.25 31.79 4.31
N ARG A 107 14.88 32.58 3.42
CA ARG A 107 14.32 32.99 2.12
C ARG A 107 14.17 31.81 1.17
N ASN A 108 15.07 30.83 1.25
CA ASN A 108 14.97 29.57 0.51
C ASN A 108 15.31 28.40 1.43
N VAL A 109 14.27 27.80 2.01
CA VAL A 109 14.38 26.70 2.96
C VAL A 109 15.19 25.53 2.38
N ARG A 110 15.01 25.19 1.09
CA ARG A 110 15.74 24.11 0.44
C ARG A 110 17.24 24.40 0.30
N ALA A 111 17.60 25.65 -0.03
CA ALA A 111 19.01 26.05 -0.15
C ALA A 111 19.71 26.08 1.21
N VAL A 112 19.03 26.60 2.24
CA VAL A 112 19.57 26.60 3.61
C VAL A 112 19.70 25.17 4.15
N THR A 113 18.72 24.29 3.90
CA THR A 113 18.81 22.86 4.25
C THR A 113 20.00 22.16 3.59
N ALA A 114 20.37 22.51 2.36
CA ALA A 114 21.52 21.92 1.67
C ALA A 114 22.87 22.37 2.24
N LEU A 115 22.91 23.54 2.89
CA LEU A 115 24.09 24.08 3.55
C LEU A 115 24.24 23.61 5.00
N LEU A 116 23.20 22.97 5.55
CA LEU A 116 23.21 22.41 6.90
C LEU A 116 23.84 21.00 6.91
N SER A 117 24.67 20.74 7.93
CA SER A 117 25.28 19.43 8.10
C SER A 117 24.30 18.47 8.77
N LYS A 118 23.59 17.67 7.97
CA LYS A 118 22.58 16.71 8.44
C LYS A 118 23.11 15.72 9.50
N ASP A 119 24.39 15.39 9.46
CA ASP A 119 25.03 14.47 10.42
C ASP A 119 25.17 15.06 11.84
N ALA A 120 25.16 16.39 11.95
CA ALA A 120 25.22 17.10 13.23
C ALA A 120 23.83 17.43 13.80
N LEU A 121 22.76 17.15 13.05
CA LEU A 121 21.38 17.47 13.42
C LEU A 121 20.69 16.24 14.01
N LYS A 122 20.21 16.36 15.25
CA LYS A 122 19.43 15.31 15.93
C LYS A 122 18.03 15.80 16.26
N LEU A 123 17.02 15.00 15.90
CA LEU A 123 15.64 15.25 16.31
C LEU A 123 15.47 14.85 17.77
N ASN A 124 15.06 15.78 18.61
CA ASN A 124 14.63 15.51 19.99
C ASN A 124 13.19 14.99 20.02
N GLU A 125 12.81 14.38 21.15
CA GLU A 125 11.45 13.89 21.39
C GLU A 125 10.40 15.01 21.31
N ASP A 126 10.77 16.26 21.61
CA ASP A 126 9.92 17.44 21.51
C ASP A 126 9.72 17.94 20.06
N GLY A 127 10.33 17.28 19.07
CA GLY A 127 10.31 17.71 17.66
C GLY A 127 11.26 18.87 17.34
N SER A 128 12.08 19.31 18.30
CA SER A 128 13.15 20.29 18.06
C SER A 128 14.40 19.62 17.49
N ILE A 129 15.13 20.31 16.60
CA ILE A 129 16.39 19.80 16.05
C ILE A 129 17.55 20.42 16.80
N LEU A 130 18.27 19.59 17.55
CA LEU A 130 19.49 19.98 18.27
C LEU A 130 20.61 20.29 17.27
N GLY A 131 21.42 21.32 17.52
CA GLY A 131 22.50 21.76 16.63
C GLY A 131 22.06 22.66 15.47
N LEU A 132 20.75 22.69 15.14
CA LEU A 132 20.22 23.53 14.07
C LEU A 132 20.40 25.03 14.35
N LYS A 133 20.13 25.44 15.60
CA LYS A 133 20.19 26.86 15.98
C LYS A 133 21.60 27.43 15.83
N GLU A 134 22.62 26.69 16.25
CA GLU A 134 24.02 27.11 16.15
C GLU A 134 24.47 27.23 14.69
N GLN A 135 24.10 26.25 13.86
CA GLN A 135 24.41 26.30 12.43
C GLN A 135 23.69 27.45 11.73
N LEU A 136 22.44 27.74 12.10
CA LEU A 136 21.69 28.88 11.55
C LEU A 136 22.31 30.23 11.95
N GLU A 137 22.79 30.38 13.18
CA GLU A 137 23.48 31.61 13.61
C GLU A 137 24.80 31.82 12.84
N THR A 138 25.56 30.76 12.56
CA THR A 138 26.76 30.83 11.72
C THR A 138 26.42 31.15 10.27
N LEU A 139 25.42 30.46 9.70
CA LEU A 139 24.96 30.69 8.33
C LEU A 139 24.38 32.09 8.13
N LYS A 140 23.71 32.67 9.13
CA LYS A 140 23.25 34.07 9.08
C LYS A 140 24.41 35.05 9.01
N LYS A 141 25.53 34.79 9.69
CA LYS A 141 26.72 35.64 9.65
C LYS A 141 27.48 35.53 8.32
N GLU A 142 27.58 34.32 7.78
CA GLU A 142 28.34 34.05 6.55
C GLU A 142 27.52 34.27 5.28
N SER A 143 26.20 34.09 5.35
CA SER A 143 25.29 34.08 4.21
C SER A 143 23.95 34.74 4.54
N ASP A 144 23.99 35.97 5.05
CA ASP A 144 22.81 36.77 5.44
C ASP A 144 21.77 36.92 4.31
N TYR A 145 22.20 36.94 3.05
CA TYR A 145 21.33 37.00 1.88
C TYR A 145 20.32 35.83 1.75
N LEU A 146 20.61 34.70 2.41
CA LEU A 146 19.72 33.53 2.45
C LEU A 146 18.58 33.68 3.45
N PHE A 147 18.62 34.70 4.31
CA PHE A 147 17.60 34.98 5.30
C PHE A 147 16.87 36.27 4.96
N GLU A 148 15.61 36.38 5.40
CA GLU A 148 14.89 37.63 5.30
C GLU A 148 15.40 38.57 6.38
N GLY A 149 16.10 39.61 5.95
CA GLY A 149 16.44 40.72 6.84
C GLY A 149 15.17 41.35 7.42
N THR A 150 15.25 41.81 8.67
CA THR A 150 14.18 42.54 9.36
C THR A 150 14.03 43.94 8.76
N GLN A 151 13.68 44.04 7.48
CA GLN A 151 13.42 45.32 6.86
C GLN A 151 12.01 45.76 7.29
N PRO A 152 11.87 46.93 7.94
CA PRO A 152 10.55 47.41 8.36
C PRO A 152 9.66 47.54 7.13
N THR A 153 8.42 47.09 7.24
CA THR A 153 7.39 47.28 6.21
C THR A 153 7.39 48.74 5.77
N PRO A 154 7.57 49.05 4.47
CA PRO A 154 7.59 50.43 4.02
C PRO A 154 6.23 51.06 4.33
N LYS A 155 6.22 52.06 5.22
CA LYS A 155 5.04 52.87 5.49
C LYS A 155 4.81 53.75 4.27
N ILE A 156 3.71 53.53 3.55
CA ILE A 156 3.23 54.47 2.52
C ILE A 156 2.83 55.74 3.26
N VAL A 157 3.66 56.79 3.18
CA VAL A 157 3.26 58.13 3.62
C VAL A 157 2.48 58.78 2.49
N THR A 158 1.16 58.82 2.61
CA THR A 158 0.31 59.68 1.78
C THR A 158 0.49 61.13 2.26
N GLY A 159 1.63 61.73 1.92
CA GLY A 159 2.01 63.10 2.28
C GLY A 159 2.26 63.93 1.04
N GLY A 160 1.28 63.98 0.12
CA GLY A 160 1.25 64.97 -0.94
C GLY A 160 0.62 66.26 -0.41
N ASN A 161 1.34 67.37 -0.42
CA ASN A 161 0.85 68.71 -0.09
C ASN A 161 -0.30 69.11 -1.04
N ASN A 162 -1.54 68.72 -0.73
CA ASN A 162 -2.72 69.37 -1.31
C ASN A 162 -3.11 70.51 -0.37
N GLN A 163 -2.47 71.67 -0.55
CA GLN A 163 -2.97 72.91 0.04
C GLN A 163 -4.41 73.10 -0.47
N PRO A 164 -5.43 73.23 0.40
CA PRO A 164 -6.72 73.68 -0.06
C PRO A 164 -6.52 75.07 -0.67
N ILE A 165 -7.09 75.29 -1.86
CA ILE A 165 -7.00 76.56 -2.57
C ILE A 165 -7.53 77.63 -1.61
N ALA A 166 -6.63 78.46 -1.09
CA ALA A 166 -6.96 79.53 -0.16
C ALA A 166 -8.01 80.43 -0.80
N GLU A 167 -9.01 80.79 -0.01
CA GLU A 167 -10.09 81.71 -0.36
C GLU A 167 -9.55 82.92 -1.12
N ILE A 168 -10.01 83.10 -2.36
CA ILE A 168 -9.66 84.25 -3.19
C ILE A 168 -10.11 85.51 -2.43
N PRO A 169 -9.19 86.42 -2.02
CA PRO A 169 -9.56 87.63 -1.30
C PRO A 169 -10.44 88.49 -2.21
N GLY A 170 -11.69 88.69 -1.80
CA GLY A 170 -12.68 89.47 -2.56
C GLY A 170 -13.96 88.71 -2.92
N LEU A 171 -13.95 87.37 -2.96
CA LEU A 171 -15.15 86.59 -3.27
C LEU A 171 -16.27 86.79 -2.22
N ALA A 172 -15.90 86.98 -0.96
CA ALA A 172 -16.84 87.28 0.13
C ALA A 172 -17.48 88.67 -0.02
N ALA A 173 -16.72 89.69 -0.42
CA ALA A 173 -17.25 91.04 -0.67
C ALA A 173 -18.17 91.06 -1.91
N TRP A 174 -17.83 90.26 -2.92
CA TRP A 174 -18.57 90.16 -4.18
C TRP A 174 -19.93 89.47 -4.01
N LYS A 175 -19.98 88.44 -3.17
CA LYS A 175 -21.22 87.74 -2.80
C LYS A 175 -22.12 88.58 -1.89
N ALA A 176 -21.54 89.43 -1.03
CA ALA A 176 -22.28 90.38 -0.20
C ALA A 176 -22.93 91.52 -1.01
N ALA A 177 -22.38 91.85 -2.19
CA ALA A 177 -22.92 92.85 -3.11
C ALA A 177 -24.00 92.30 -4.07
N GLY A 178 -24.39 91.03 -3.96
CA GLY A 178 -25.53 90.45 -4.70
C GLY A 178 -25.23 89.92 -6.11
N PHE A 179 -23.97 89.86 -6.53
CA PHE A 179 -23.58 89.27 -7.82
C PHE A 179 -23.44 87.74 -7.71
N LYS A 180 -24.11 86.98 -8.60
CA LYS A 180 -24.19 85.51 -8.53
C LYS A 180 -23.15 84.75 -9.35
N ASP A 181 -22.54 85.38 -10.35
CA ASP A 181 -21.63 84.71 -11.31
C ASP A 181 -20.27 85.38 -11.28
N GLY A 182 -19.20 84.74 -10.76
CA GLY A 182 -17.85 85.28 -10.41
C GLY A 182 -17.29 86.53 -11.16
N PRO A 183 -16.27 87.21 -10.59
CA PRO A 183 -15.81 88.52 -11.08
C PRO A 183 -15.56 88.55 -12.59
N PRO A 184 -15.91 89.64 -13.29
CA PRO A 184 -15.71 89.75 -14.74
C PRO A 184 -14.23 89.51 -15.06
N LYS A 185 -13.99 88.66 -16.05
CA LYS A 185 -12.64 88.43 -16.57
C LYS A 185 -12.27 89.67 -17.39
N GLU A 186 -11.26 90.42 -16.93
CA GLU A 186 -10.49 91.31 -17.82
C GLU A 186 -9.61 90.48 -18.76
#